data_AF-W5J7T0-F1
#
_entry.id   AF-W5J7T0-F1
#
_cell.length_a   1.000
_cell.length_b   1.000
_cell.length_c   1.000
_cell.angle_alpha   90.00
_cell.angle_beta   90.00
_cell.angle_gamma   90.00
#
_symmetry.space_group_name_H-M   'P 1'
#
loop_
_entity.id
_entity.type
_entity.pdbx_description
1 polymer ?
#
loop_
_entity_poly.entity_id
_entity_poly.type
_entity_poly.pdbx_seq_one_letter_code
_entity_poly.pdbx_strand_id
1 'polypeptide(L)'
;MFLATGMATGNVGKPPDSIPIERKSTTGTGTGTDLQPDSVATPDITGASGTSATNLNGFHFDKCDEEVATAFSVYCGISIMHALVHKQVQKAEARYKLSQELLLYHMKVPDTEVNHALDAVKEPDRNQEELYHRFPRFDFCPRDVRDYSLSVQLAMRMFYDLDFVGTFKIHEYKLARFVLLVQKGYRDTPYHNWWHAFSVAHFAYSLMKNLRLIERGIIT
;
A
#
# COMPACT_ATOMS: atom_id res chain seq x y z
N MET A 1 -32.03 -24.59 -11.46
CA MET A 1 -33.24 -24.95 -12.22
C MET A 1 -34.36 -24.04 -11.78
N PHE A 2 -34.57 -22.92 -12.48
CA PHE A 2 -35.84 -22.35 -12.91
C PHE A 2 -35.52 -21.08 -13.72
N LEU A 3 -36.08 -21.06 -14.92
CA LEU A 3 -35.90 -20.10 -15.99
C LEU A 3 -37.06 -19.08 -16.00
N ALA A 4 -36.83 -18.00 -16.76
CA ALA A 4 -37.80 -17.15 -17.48
C ALA A 4 -38.50 -16.04 -16.68
N THR A 5 -38.78 -14.83 -17.18
CA THR A 5 -38.42 -14.03 -18.38
C THR A 5 -39.04 -12.63 -18.12
N GLY A 6 -38.44 -11.53 -18.59
CA GLY A 6 -39.11 -10.23 -18.59
C GLY A 6 -38.28 -9.12 -19.23
N MET A 7 -38.47 -8.92 -20.54
CA MET A 7 -37.89 -7.84 -21.34
C MET A 7 -38.47 -6.47 -20.97
N ALA A 8 -37.62 -5.43 -20.96
CA ALA A 8 -38.01 -4.07 -21.31
C ALA A 8 -36.85 -3.36 -22.02
N THR A 9 -37.17 -2.84 -23.19
CA THR A 9 -36.34 -2.16 -24.18
C THR A 9 -36.03 -0.70 -23.81
N GLY A 10 -34.83 -0.19 -24.13
CA GLY A 10 -34.55 1.24 -24.00
C GLY A 10 -33.13 1.68 -24.37
N ASN A 11 -32.90 1.90 -25.67
CA ASN A 11 -31.99 2.85 -26.30
C ASN A 11 -30.48 2.85 -25.93
N VAL A 12 -29.68 2.14 -26.74
CA VAL A 12 -28.21 2.27 -26.79
C VAL A 12 -27.84 3.45 -27.69
N GLY A 13 -27.24 4.49 -27.11
CA GLY A 13 -26.66 5.61 -27.83
C GLY A 13 -25.44 5.18 -28.66
N LYS A 14 -25.48 5.53 -29.95
CA LYS A 14 -24.45 5.29 -30.96
C LYS A 14 -23.19 6.15 -30.66
N PRO A 15 -21.96 5.60 -30.72
CA PRO A 15 -20.74 6.42 -30.63
C PRO A 15 -20.52 7.18 -31.96
N PRO A 16 -20.02 8.44 -31.93
CA PRO A 16 -19.82 9.23 -33.14
C PRO A 16 -18.61 8.75 -33.97
N ASP A 17 -18.75 8.97 -35.28
CA ASP A 17 -17.94 8.46 -36.37
C ASP A 17 -16.47 8.94 -36.36
N SER A 18 -15.59 8.02 -36.75
CA SER A 18 -14.16 8.20 -36.99
C SER A 18 -13.88 9.21 -38.11
N ILE A 19 -13.04 10.20 -37.80
CA ILE A 19 -12.55 11.23 -38.73
C ILE A 19 -11.60 10.60 -39.77
N PRO A 20 -11.78 10.85 -41.08
CA PRO A 20 -10.89 10.31 -42.11
C PRO A 20 -9.64 11.19 -42.26
N ILE A 21 -8.46 10.57 -42.20
CA ILE A 21 -7.17 11.24 -42.48
C ILE A 21 -6.92 11.18 -43.99
N GLU A 22 -7.02 12.36 -44.63
CA GLU A 22 -6.74 12.60 -46.03
C GLU A 22 -5.21 12.64 -46.28
N ARG A 23 -4.70 11.77 -47.16
CA ARG A 23 -3.31 11.83 -47.65
C ARG A 23 -3.18 12.94 -48.68
N LYS A 24 -2.40 13.99 -48.38
CA LYS A 24 -1.89 14.93 -49.38
C LYS A 24 -0.40 14.73 -49.62
N SER A 25 -0.07 14.38 -50.86
CA SER A 25 1.26 14.51 -51.46
C SER A 25 1.50 15.96 -51.90
N THR A 26 2.66 16.54 -51.57
CA THR A 26 3.69 17.07 -52.50
C THR A 26 4.54 18.20 -51.87
N THR A 27 5.87 17.98 -51.93
CA THR A 27 6.98 18.92 -52.19
C THR A 27 7.25 20.11 -51.25
N GLY A 28 8.42 20.08 -50.60
CA GLY A 28 9.09 21.23 -49.98
C GLY A 28 10.52 20.86 -49.54
N THR A 29 11.50 21.46 -50.20
CA THR A 29 12.97 21.36 -50.03
C THR A 29 13.47 21.93 -48.70
N GLY A 30 14.47 21.28 -48.06
CA GLY A 30 15.19 21.86 -46.92
C GLY A 30 16.16 20.90 -46.21
N THR A 31 17.43 20.96 -46.62
CA THR A 31 18.70 20.62 -45.94
C THR A 31 18.70 20.05 -44.51
N GLY A 32 19.42 18.92 -44.30
CA GLY A 32 20.03 18.61 -42.98
C GLY A 32 20.21 17.12 -42.65
N THR A 33 21.39 16.58 -42.99
CA THR A 33 22.07 15.41 -42.40
C THR A 33 21.27 14.11 -42.21
N ASP A 34 21.22 13.28 -43.25
CA ASP A 34 20.88 11.85 -43.12
C ASP A 34 22.13 11.03 -42.78
N LEU A 35 22.04 10.33 -41.65
CA LEU A 35 22.93 9.26 -41.24
C LEU A 35 22.74 8.06 -42.18
N GLN A 36 23.79 7.72 -42.91
CA GLN A 36 23.87 6.54 -43.74
C GLN A 36 23.92 5.28 -42.84
N PRO A 37 23.24 4.17 -43.19
CA PRO A 37 23.32 2.95 -42.41
C PRO A 37 24.72 2.34 -42.57
N ASP A 38 25.40 2.15 -41.44
CA ASP A 38 26.70 1.48 -41.38
C ASP A 38 26.61 0.12 -42.09
N SER A 39 27.45 -0.04 -43.12
CA SER A 39 27.70 -1.32 -43.76
C SER A 39 28.12 -2.32 -42.70
N VAL A 40 27.36 -3.40 -42.56
CA VAL A 40 27.78 -4.59 -41.81
C VAL A 40 29.05 -5.12 -42.45
N ALA A 41 30.19 -4.78 -41.86
CA ALA A 41 31.45 -5.44 -42.13
C ALA A 41 31.35 -6.85 -41.53
N THR A 42 31.28 -7.86 -42.40
CA THR A 42 31.59 -9.24 -42.05
C THR A 42 33.01 -9.28 -41.44
N PRO A 43 33.23 -9.88 -40.26
CA PRO A 43 34.58 -10.00 -39.73
C PRO A 43 35.32 -11.02 -40.59
N ASP A 44 36.32 -10.52 -41.33
CA ASP A 44 37.29 -11.33 -42.04
C ASP A 44 38.13 -12.11 -41.01
N ILE A 45 38.06 -13.44 -41.09
CA ILE A 45 38.73 -14.36 -40.17
C ILE A 45 40.15 -14.59 -40.70
N THR A 46 41.02 -13.59 -40.60
CA THR A 46 42.46 -13.79 -40.82
C THR A 46 43.28 -12.89 -39.90
N GLY A 47 43.85 -13.48 -38.84
CA GLY A 47 44.84 -12.83 -38.00
C GLY A 47 44.58 -12.95 -36.50
N ALA A 48 44.58 -14.18 -35.96
CA ALA A 48 44.70 -14.37 -34.52
C ALA A 48 46.13 -14.03 -34.07
N SER A 49 46.41 -12.74 -33.84
CA SER A 49 47.53 -12.37 -32.96
C SER A 49 47.01 -12.46 -31.53
N GLY A 50 47.22 -13.63 -30.92
CA GLY A 50 46.89 -13.88 -29.52
C GLY A 50 47.80 -13.05 -28.62
N THR A 51 47.44 -11.80 -28.35
CA THR A 51 48.02 -11.03 -27.26
C THR A 51 47.46 -11.57 -25.95
N SER A 52 48.07 -12.65 -25.44
CA SER A 52 47.86 -13.03 -24.04
C SER A 52 48.27 -11.85 -23.17
N ALA A 53 47.36 -11.37 -22.32
CA ALA A 53 47.67 -10.32 -21.36
C ALA A 53 48.88 -10.78 -20.51
N THR A 54 50.01 -10.11 -20.65
CA THR A 54 51.20 -10.37 -19.83
C THR A 54 51.17 -9.49 -18.59
N ASN A 55 51.73 -9.97 -17.48
CA ASN A 55 51.93 -9.13 -16.30
C ASN A 55 52.84 -7.94 -16.66
N LEU A 56 52.79 -6.85 -15.89
CA LEU A 56 53.60 -5.63 -16.09
C LEU A 56 55.11 -5.92 -16.18
N ASN A 57 55.55 -7.05 -15.62
CA ASN A 57 56.95 -7.53 -15.67
C ASN A 57 57.28 -8.37 -16.92
N GLY A 58 56.35 -8.53 -17.87
CA GLY A 58 56.54 -9.34 -19.08
C GLY A 58 56.45 -10.86 -18.88
N PHE A 59 56.17 -11.32 -17.66
CA PHE A 59 55.97 -12.73 -17.34
C PHE A 59 54.49 -13.16 -17.50
N HIS A 60 54.27 -14.47 -17.67
CA HIS A 60 52.95 -15.08 -17.66
C HIS A 60 52.36 -15.10 -16.24
N PHE A 61 51.02 -15.09 -16.13
CA PHE A 61 50.33 -15.24 -14.85
C PHE A 61 50.66 -16.58 -14.20
N ASP A 62 50.95 -16.55 -12.90
CA ASP A 62 51.24 -17.74 -12.11
C ASP A 62 49.99 -18.21 -11.31
N LYS A 63 50.13 -19.31 -10.55
CA LYS A 63 49.02 -19.82 -9.71
C LYS A 63 48.61 -18.86 -8.60
N CYS A 64 49.53 -18.04 -8.09
CA CYS A 64 49.21 -17.05 -7.07
C CYS A 64 48.29 -15.97 -7.67
N ASP A 65 48.59 -15.52 -8.90
CA ASP A 65 47.73 -14.60 -9.65
C ASP A 65 46.32 -15.19 -9.89
N GLU A 66 46.23 -16.49 -10.19
CA GLU A 66 44.95 -17.20 -10.36
C GLU A 66 44.11 -17.24 -9.06
N GLU A 67 44.73 -17.51 -7.92
CA GLU A 67 44.07 -17.54 -6.61
C GLU A 67 43.57 -16.14 -6.20
N VAL A 68 44.39 -15.11 -6.41
CA VAL A 68 44.02 -13.70 -6.14
C VAL A 68 42.89 -13.25 -7.06
N ALA A 69 42.96 -13.57 -8.36
CA ALA A 69 41.89 -13.25 -9.31
C ALA A 69 40.58 -13.97 -8.94
N THR A 70 40.66 -15.22 -8.47
CA THR A 70 39.49 -15.99 -8.04
C THR A 70 38.84 -15.35 -6.81
N ALA A 71 39.61 -15.06 -5.76
CA ALA A 71 39.09 -14.41 -4.55
C ALA A 71 38.47 -13.03 -4.85
N PHE A 72 39.15 -12.22 -5.69
CA PHE A 72 38.64 -10.93 -6.14
C PHE A 72 37.32 -11.07 -6.92
N SER A 73 37.25 -12.02 -7.85
CA SER A 73 36.04 -12.25 -8.66
C SER A 73 34.82 -12.63 -7.81
N VAL A 74 35.01 -13.47 -6.79
CA VAL A 74 33.95 -13.84 -5.83
C VAL A 74 33.47 -12.62 -5.05
N TYR A 75 34.40 -11.82 -4.51
CA TYR A 75 34.05 -10.63 -3.75
C TYR A 75 33.33 -9.58 -4.62
N CYS A 76 33.80 -9.36 -5.84
CA CYS A 76 33.14 -8.48 -6.80
C CYS A 76 31.75 -9.00 -7.17
N GLY A 77 31.59 -10.30 -7.41
CA GLY A 77 30.30 -10.91 -7.72
C GLY A 77 29.27 -10.67 -6.61
N ILE A 78 29.65 -10.91 -5.36
CA ILE A 78 28.78 -10.67 -4.20
C ILE A 78 28.46 -9.17 -4.07
N SER A 79 29.47 -8.30 -4.19
CA SER A 79 29.31 -6.84 -4.06
C SER A 79 28.37 -6.27 -5.14
N ILE A 80 28.54 -6.70 -6.39
CA ILE A 80 27.68 -6.30 -7.51
C ILE A 80 26.26 -6.82 -7.29
N MET A 81 26.09 -8.09 -6.88
CA MET A 81 24.78 -8.66 -6.60
C MET A 81 24.04 -7.87 -5.51
N HIS A 82 24.69 -7.57 -4.39
CA HIS A 82 24.10 -6.77 -3.31
C HIS A 82 23.74 -5.36 -3.78
N ALA A 83 24.62 -4.70 -4.54
CA ALA A 83 24.34 -3.37 -5.09
C ALA A 83 23.13 -3.38 -6.03
N LEU A 84 23.00 -4.41 -6.88
CA LEU A 84 21.87 -4.57 -7.79
C LEU A 84 20.56 -4.84 -7.03
N VAL A 85 20.57 -5.77 -6.07
CA VAL A 85 19.37 -6.08 -5.26
C VAL A 85 18.93 -4.86 -4.47
N HIS A 86 19.86 -4.17 -3.81
CA HIS A 86 19.55 -2.95 -3.06
C HIS A 86 18.95 -1.86 -3.96
N LYS A 87 19.50 -1.66 -5.17
CA LYS A 87 18.94 -0.72 -6.15
C LYS A 87 17.53 -1.12 -6.59
N GLN A 88 17.25 -2.42 -6.73
CA GLN A 88 15.90 -2.90 -7.05
C GLN A 88 14.92 -2.66 -5.90
N VAL A 89 15.32 -2.93 -4.65
CA VAL A 89 14.52 -2.66 -3.45
C VAL A 89 14.21 -1.16 -3.35
N GLN A 90 15.21 -0.28 -3.50
CA GLN A 90 15.00 1.16 -3.47
C GLN A 90 14.04 1.64 -4.57
N LYS A 91 14.15 1.08 -5.78
CA LYS A 91 13.23 1.41 -6.88
C LYS A 91 11.81 0.92 -6.60
N ALA A 92 11.65 -0.25 -5.98
CA ALA A 92 10.36 -0.77 -5.56
C ALA A 92 9.74 0.09 -4.45
N GLU A 93 10.54 0.46 -3.44
CA GLU A 93 10.11 1.36 -2.36
C GLU A 93 9.69 2.74 -2.88
N ALA A 94 10.44 3.32 -3.81
CA ALA A 94 10.09 4.61 -4.41
C ALA A 94 8.74 4.55 -5.14
N ARG A 95 8.50 3.48 -5.89
CA ARG A 95 7.21 3.24 -6.56
C ARG A 95 6.08 3.02 -5.56
N TYR A 96 6.33 2.25 -4.50
CA TYR A 96 5.38 2.01 -3.43
C TYR A 96 5.00 3.31 -2.72
N LYS A 97 5.97 4.13 -2.31
CA LYS A 97 5.75 5.42 -1.64
C LYS A 97 4.88 6.34 -2.50
N LEU A 98 5.19 6.48 -3.79
CA LEU A 98 4.37 7.28 -4.72
C LEU A 98 2.92 6.78 -4.77
N SER A 99 2.72 5.46 -4.88
CA SER A 99 1.37 4.88 -4.91
C SER A 99 0.62 5.08 -3.59
N GLN A 100 1.32 5.01 -2.46
CA GLN A 100 0.74 5.20 -1.14
C GLN A 100 0.35 6.67 -0.90
N GLU A 101 1.15 7.63 -1.37
CA GLU A 101 0.83 9.05 -1.27
C GLU A 101 -0.45 9.42 -2.02
N LEU A 102 -0.65 8.87 -3.23
CA LEU A 102 -1.88 9.02 -4.00
C LEU A 102 -3.11 8.49 -3.25
N LEU A 103 -2.98 7.33 -2.60
CA LEU A 103 -4.05 6.75 -1.78
C LEU A 103 -4.31 7.59 -0.52
N LEU A 104 -3.24 8.07 0.13
CA LEU A 104 -3.34 8.84 1.37
C LEU A 104 -3.96 10.22 1.16
N TYR A 105 -3.79 10.83 -0.02
CA TYR A 105 -4.35 12.16 -0.31
C TYR A 105 -5.85 12.24 0.00
N HIS A 106 -6.62 11.22 -0.37
CA HIS A 106 -8.06 11.16 -0.10
C HIS A 106 -8.42 10.60 1.28
N MET A 107 -7.47 9.95 1.97
CA MET A 107 -7.68 9.36 3.30
C MET A 107 -7.11 10.20 4.44
N LYS A 108 -6.46 11.34 4.16
CA LYS A 108 -5.82 12.17 5.18
C LYS A 108 -6.86 12.61 6.23
N VAL A 109 -6.52 12.38 7.50
CA VAL A 109 -7.29 12.83 8.67
C VAL A 109 -6.54 14.03 9.25
N PRO A 110 -7.18 15.21 9.38
CA PRO A 110 -6.54 16.39 9.94
C PRO A 110 -6.31 16.24 11.44
N ASP A 111 -5.28 16.91 11.96
CA ASP A 111 -4.92 16.81 13.38
C ASP A 111 -6.01 17.34 14.31
N THR A 112 -6.85 18.26 13.82
CA THR A 112 -8.02 18.78 14.53
C THR A 112 -9.05 17.68 14.82
N GLU A 113 -9.33 16.80 13.86
CA GLU A 113 -10.24 15.66 14.08
C GLU A 113 -9.66 14.65 15.06
N VAL A 114 -8.34 14.43 15.00
CA VAL A 114 -7.64 13.53 15.94
C VAL A 114 -7.74 14.07 17.36
N ASN A 115 -7.48 15.37 17.55
CA ASN A 115 -7.56 16.00 18.87
C ASN A 115 -9.00 15.99 19.38
N HIS A 116 -9.99 16.33 18.54
CA HIS A 116 -11.40 16.27 18.93
C HIS A 116 -11.83 14.87 19.37
N ALA A 117 -11.37 13.81 18.67
CA ALA A 117 -11.66 12.44 19.06
C ALA A 117 -10.99 12.05 20.40
N LEU A 118 -9.77 12.52 20.65
CA LEU A 118 -9.08 12.29 21.93
C LEU A 118 -9.80 13.00 23.08
N ASP A 119 -10.17 14.26 22.89
CA ASP A 119 -10.84 15.07 23.89
C ASP A 119 -12.20 14.47 24.25
N ALA A 120 -12.97 14.04 23.25
CA ALA A 120 -14.25 13.37 23.46
C ALA A 120 -14.15 12.12 24.34
N VAL A 121 -13.06 11.34 24.24
CA VAL A 121 -12.90 10.11 25.05
C VAL A 121 -12.45 10.43 26.48
N LYS A 122 -11.62 11.47 26.66
CA LYS A 122 -11.09 11.88 27.97
C LYS A 122 -12.11 12.64 28.80
N GLU A 123 -12.87 13.51 28.16
CA GLU A 123 -13.91 14.34 28.78
C GLU A 123 -15.28 14.00 28.17
N PRO A 124 -15.83 12.82 28.50
CA PRO A 124 -17.13 12.44 27.97
C PRO A 124 -18.22 13.35 28.50
N ASP A 125 -19.24 13.61 27.68
CA ASP A 125 -20.40 14.38 28.10
C ASP A 125 -21.10 13.64 29.26
N ARG A 126 -21.45 14.37 30.32
CA ARG A 126 -22.13 13.83 31.51
C ARG A 126 -23.43 13.11 31.15
N ASN A 127 -24.07 13.52 30.05
CA ASN A 127 -25.29 12.89 29.56
C ASN A 127 -25.06 11.51 28.91
N GLN A 128 -23.81 11.09 28.69
CA GLN A 128 -23.45 9.81 28.07
C GLN A 128 -23.17 8.68 29.07
N GLU A 129 -23.32 8.93 30.38
CA GLU A 129 -23.02 7.93 31.42
C GLU A 129 -23.88 6.67 31.29
N GLU A 130 -25.19 6.83 31.03
CA GLU A 130 -26.09 5.69 30.80
C GLU A 130 -25.68 4.89 29.55
N LEU A 131 -25.31 5.60 28.48
CA LEU A 131 -24.83 4.97 27.25
C LEU A 131 -23.61 4.09 27.53
N TYR A 132 -22.64 4.59 28.29
CA TYR A 132 -21.43 3.85 28.60
C TYR A 132 -21.68 2.65 29.51
N HIS A 133 -22.62 2.74 30.44
CA HIS A 133 -23.02 1.60 31.25
C HIS A 133 -23.72 0.52 30.41
N ARG A 134 -24.52 0.92 29.41
CA ARG A 134 -25.23 -0.01 28.52
C ARG A 134 -24.36 -0.57 27.41
N PHE A 135 -23.32 0.15 27.01
CA PHE A 135 -22.48 -0.17 25.86
C PHE A 135 -21.89 -1.59 25.90
N PRO A 136 -21.40 -2.16 27.02
CA PRO A 136 -20.86 -3.52 27.02
C PRO A 136 -21.92 -4.62 26.87
N ARG A 137 -23.22 -4.32 27.00
CA ARG A 137 -24.25 -5.36 27.07
C ARG A 137 -24.52 -5.99 25.70
N PHE A 138 -24.86 -7.28 25.68
CA PHE A 138 -25.21 -8.00 24.45
C PHE A 138 -26.50 -7.52 23.78
N ASP A 139 -27.40 -6.87 24.53
CA ASP A 139 -28.65 -6.31 24.00
C ASP A 139 -28.49 -4.87 23.49
N PHE A 140 -27.28 -4.30 23.56
CA PHE A 140 -26.97 -3.03 22.92
C PHE A 140 -26.95 -3.21 21.39
N CYS A 141 -27.61 -2.33 20.65
CA CYS A 141 -27.61 -2.32 19.19
C CYS A 141 -26.60 -1.26 18.68
N PRO A 142 -25.44 -1.65 18.12
CA PRO A 142 -24.45 -0.68 17.65
C PRO A 142 -24.94 0.19 16.50
N ARG A 143 -25.97 -0.25 15.76
CA ARG A 143 -26.60 0.53 14.69
C ARG A 143 -27.51 1.66 15.19
N ASP A 144 -27.85 1.68 16.48
CA ASP A 144 -28.60 2.80 17.07
C ASP A 144 -27.72 4.03 17.27
N VAL A 145 -26.40 3.86 17.27
CA VAL A 145 -25.42 4.96 17.20
C VAL A 145 -25.48 5.56 15.80
N ARG A 146 -26.02 6.78 15.66
CA ARG A 146 -26.18 7.44 14.36
C ARG A 146 -25.08 8.45 14.00
N ASP A 147 -24.29 8.85 15.00
CA ASP A 147 -23.24 9.85 14.82
C ASP A 147 -21.88 9.18 14.64
N TYR A 148 -21.13 9.60 13.61
CA TYR A 148 -19.82 9.04 13.33
C TYR A 148 -18.80 9.38 14.43
N SER A 149 -18.83 10.61 14.97
CA SER A 149 -17.92 11.04 16.03
C SER A 149 -18.14 10.20 17.30
N LEU A 150 -19.39 9.97 17.67
CA LEU A 150 -19.77 9.08 18.77
C LEU A 150 -19.34 7.63 18.52
N SER A 151 -19.50 7.12 17.30
CA SER A 151 -19.04 5.76 16.98
C SER A 151 -17.52 5.61 17.10
N VAL A 152 -16.76 6.63 16.71
CA VAL A 152 -15.28 6.68 16.86
C VAL A 152 -14.91 6.77 18.34
N GLN A 153 -15.59 7.63 19.11
CA GLN A 153 -15.40 7.77 20.56
C GLN A 153 -15.65 6.43 21.29
N LEU A 154 -16.76 5.75 20.98
CA LEU A 154 -17.09 4.44 21.53
C LEU A 154 -16.09 3.37 21.08
N ALA A 155 -15.62 3.42 19.83
CA ALA A 155 -14.59 2.51 19.35
C ALA A 155 -13.28 2.67 20.11
N MET A 156 -12.84 3.90 20.34
CA MET A 156 -11.68 4.19 21.18
C MET A 156 -11.92 3.75 22.63
N ARG A 157 -13.12 3.96 23.17
CA ARG A 157 -13.48 3.53 24.53
C ARG A 157 -13.31 2.03 24.75
N MET A 158 -13.58 1.20 23.74
CA MET A 158 -13.32 -0.25 23.82
C MET A 158 -11.84 -0.56 24.16
N PHE A 159 -10.89 0.20 23.59
CA PHE A 159 -9.46 0.02 23.89
C PHE A 159 -9.09 0.45 25.30
N TYR A 160 -9.68 1.55 25.78
CA TYR A 160 -9.44 2.03 27.15
C TYR A 160 -10.07 1.09 28.19
N ASP A 161 -11.29 0.62 27.96
CA ASP A 161 -12.03 -0.19 28.92
C ASP A 161 -11.52 -1.65 29.03
N LEU A 162 -10.82 -2.13 27.99
CA LEU A 162 -10.06 -3.39 28.03
C LEU A 162 -8.58 -3.19 28.46
N ASP A 163 -8.19 -1.97 28.81
CA ASP A 163 -6.82 -1.57 29.16
C ASP A 163 -5.75 -1.93 28.09
N PHE A 164 -6.15 -1.98 26.81
CA PHE A 164 -5.21 -2.23 25.71
C PHE A 164 -4.21 -1.08 25.52
N VAL A 165 -4.65 0.15 25.79
CA VAL A 165 -3.78 1.34 25.71
C VAL A 165 -2.62 1.21 26.71
N GLY A 166 -2.94 0.87 27.97
CA GLY A 166 -1.96 0.70 29.04
C GLY A 166 -1.10 -0.55 28.88
N THR A 167 -1.72 -1.68 28.51
CA THR A 167 -1.06 -2.98 28.36
C THR A 167 -0.06 -2.99 27.20
N PHE A 168 -0.48 -2.55 26.01
CA PHE A 168 0.36 -2.56 24.80
C PHE A 168 1.14 -1.26 24.57
N LYS A 169 1.08 -0.31 25.50
CA LYS A 169 1.73 1.01 25.40
C LYS A 169 1.39 1.74 24.10
N ILE A 170 0.12 1.68 23.71
CA ILE A 170 -0.36 2.31 22.47
C ILE A 170 -0.37 3.81 22.68
N HIS A 171 0.31 4.54 21.79
CA HIS A 171 0.26 6.00 21.81
C HIS A 171 -1.14 6.49 21.41
N GLU A 172 -1.83 7.18 22.32
CA GLU A 172 -3.25 7.57 22.16
C GLU A 172 -3.53 8.31 20.85
N TYR A 173 -2.66 9.27 20.50
CA TYR A 173 -2.77 10.01 19.23
C TYR A 173 -2.69 9.10 17.98
N LYS A 174 -1.88 8.04 18.04
CA LYS A 174 -1.81 7.05 16.95
C LYS A 174 -3.07 6.19 16.92
N LEU A 175 -3.63 5.83 18.08
CA LEU A 175 -4.90 5.11 18.18
C LEU A 175 -6.06 5.93 17.59
N ALA A 176 -6.21 7.19 18.02
CA ALA A 176 -7.26 8.07 17.52
C ALA A 176 -7.18 8.23 15.99
N ARG A 177 -5.99 8.52 15.47
CA ARG A 177 -5.78 8.61 14.02
C ARG A 177 -6.04 7.28 13.31
N PHE A 178 -5.66 6.16 13.91
CA PHE A 178 -5.92 4.83 13.34
C PHE A 178 -7.42 4.58 13.21
N VAL A 179 -8.20 4.79 14.27
CA VAL A 179 -9.67 4.58 14.25
C VAL A 179 -10.34 5.47 13.20
N LEU A 180 -9.95 6.75 13.13
CA LEU A 180 -10.45 7.70 12.12
C LEU A 180 -10.08 7.26 10.69
N LEU A 181 -8.85 6.79 10.47
CA LEU A 181 -8.43 6.27 9.16
C LEU A 181 -9.21 5.02 8.77
N VAL A 182 -9.46 4.11 9.70
CA VAL A 182 -10.28 2.91 9.46
C VAL A 182 -11.70 3.32 9.10
N GLN A 183 -12.33 4.20 9.89
CA GLN A 183 -13.67 4.71 9.62
C GLN A 183 -13.78 5.34 8.22
N LYS A 184 -12.82 6.20 7.86
CA LYS A 184 -12.77 6.86 6.55
C LYS A 184 -12.42 5.91 5.40
N GLY A 185 -11.73 4.81 5.69
CA GLY A 185 -11.34 3.80 4.71
C GLY A 185 -12.47 2.86 4.28
N TYR A 186 -13.53 2.75 5.07
CA TYR A 186 -14.71 1.98 4.67
C TYR A 186 -15.50 2.69 3.57
N ARG A 187 -15.98 1.91 2.59
CA ARG A 187 -16.80 2.42 1.49
C ARG A 187 -18.28 2.41 1.86
N ASP A 188 -19.03 3.29 1.22
CA ASP A 188 -20.49 3.32 1.32
C ASP A 188 -21.10 2.20 0.45
N THR A 189 -21.15 1.01 1.03
CA THR A 189 -21.84 -0.15 0.44
C THR A 189 -22.97 -0.59 1.37
N PRO A 190 -24.00 -1.30 0.87
CA PRO A 190 -25.20 -1.61 1.66
C PRO A 190 -24.94 -2.36 2.97
N TYR A 191 -23.87 -3.15 3.04
CA TYR A 191 -23.55 -3.97 4.21
C TYR A 191 -22.10 -3.87 4.68
N HIS A 192 -21.11 -3.96 3.78
CA HIS A 192 -19.69 -3.95 4.15
C HIS A 192 -19.17 -2.51 4.32
N ASN A 193 -19.74 -1.80 5.29
CA ASN A 193 -19.44 -0.43 5.64
C ASN A 193 -18.92 -0.31 7.08
N TRP A 194 -18.59 0.92 7.50
CA TRP A 194 -18.11 1.22 8.85
C TRP A 194 -19.02 0.68 9.94
N TRP A 195 -20.34 0.83 9.78
CA TRP A 195 -21.31 0.41 10.81
C TRP A 195 -21.31 -1.10 11.04
N HIS A 196 -21.11 -1.90 9.99
CA HIS A 196 -20.92 -3.34 10.16
C HIS A 196 -19.63 -3.66 10.90
N ALA A 197 -18.51 -3.01 10.53
CA ALA A 197 -17.23 -3.20 11.21
C ALA A 197 -17.29 -2.81 12.69
N PHE A 198 -17.89 -1.66 12.99
CA PHE A 198 -18.15 -1.20 14.35
C PHE A 198 -19.02 -2.18 15.14
N SER A 199 -20.08 -2.72 14.53
CA SER A 199 -20.95 -3.71 15.17
C SER A 199 -20.19 -5.02 15.51
N VAL A 200 -19.34 -5.50 14.60
CA VAL A 200 -18.53 -6.70 14.83
C VAL A 200 -17.49 -6.46 15.92
N ALA A 201 -16.84 -5.29 15.92
CA ALA A 201 -15.89 -4.90 16.96
C ALA A 201 -16.56 -4.80 18.33
N HIS A 202 -17.74 -4.18 18.41
CA HIS A 202 -18.56 -4.10 19.62
C HIS A 202 -18.95 -5.48 20.16
N PHE A 203 -19.33 -6.41 19.28
CA PHE A 203 -19.65 -7.77 19.70
C PHE A 203 -18.44 -8.49 20.31
N ALA A 204 -17.26 -8.37 19.68
CA ALA A 204 -16.01 -8.91 20.23
C ALA A 204 -15.65 -8.28 21.58
N TYR A 205 -15.79 -6.96 21.72
CA TYR A 205 -15.64 -6.24 22.98
C TYR A 205 -16.60 -6.75 24.05
N SER A 206 -17.89 -6.90 23.71
CA SER A 206 -18.92 -7.41 24.62
C SER A 206 -18.60 -8.83 25.10
N LEU A 207 -18.12 -9.71 24.21
CA LEU A 207 -17.64 -11.04 24.60
C LEU A 207 -16.49 -10.96 25.61
N MET A 208 -15.47 -10.16 25.32
CA MET A 208 -14.29 -10.01 26.20
C MET A 208 -14.69 -9.47 27.57
N LYS A 209 -15.55 -8.44 27.62
CA LYS A 209 -15.96 -7.77 28.85
C LYS A 209 -16.89 -8.62 29.70
N ASN A 210 -17.99 -9.15 29.13
CA ASN A 210 -18.99 -9.88 29.90
C ASN A 210 -18.51 -11.27 30.33
N LEU A 211 -17.71 -11.94 29.49
CA LEU A 211 -17.18 -13.27 29.81
C LEU A 211 -15.83 -13.21 30.55
N ARG A 212 -15.32 -11.99 30.79
CA ARG A 212 -14.06 -11.71 31.50
C ARG A 212 -12.89 -12.50 30.90
N LEU A 213 -12.81 -12.54 29.57
CA LEU A 213 -11.89 -13.45 28.86
C LEU A 213 -10.41 -13.13 29.14
N ILE A 214 -10.08 -11.84 29.26
CA ILE A 214 -8.72 -11.36 29.55
C ILE A 214 -8.36 -11.67 31.01
N GLU A 215 -9.24 -11.31 31.95
CA GLU A 215 -9.02 -11.55 33.39
C GLU A 215 -8.91 -13.04 33.72
N ARG A 216 -9.59 -13.89 32.95
CA ARG A 216 -9.50 -15.36 33.07
C ARG A 216 -8.29 -15.96 32.34
N GLY A 217 -7.48 -15.15 31.66
CA GLY A 217 -6.30 -15.59 30.91
C GLY A 217 -6.63 -16.45 29.68
N ILE A 218 -7.84 -16.36 29.13
CA ILE A 218 -8.25 -17.10 27.94
C ILE A 218 -7.72 -16.41 26.67
N ILE A 219 -7.69 -15.07 26.69
CA ILE A 219 -7.19 -14.21 25.62
C ILE A 219 -6.21 -13.21 26.25
N THR A 220 -5.08 -12.99 25.59
CA THR A 220 -3.92 -12.20 26.07
C THR A 220 -4.20 -10.71 26.20
#